data_AF-A0A3Q2XHQ7-F1
#
_entry.id   AF-A0A3Q2XHQ7-F1
#
_cell.length_a   1.000
_cell.length_b   1.000
_cell.length_c   1.000
_cell.angle_alpha   90.00
_cell.angle_beta   90.00
_cell.angle_gamma   90.00
#
_symmetry.space_group_name_H-M   'P 1'
#
loop_
_entity.id
_entity.type
_entity.pdbx_description
1 polymer ?
#
loop_
_entity_poly.entity_id
_entity_poly.type
_entity_poly.pdbx_seq_one_letter_code
_entity_poly.pdbx_strand_id
1 'polypeptide(L)'
;FGFRPIFRQWIQMVRGTRQGSPLSPLIFALFLEPLAIALCECKQIRGVDMGQDQEHKTFLYAVPAISSIIDSFSAISGYTINWSKSEVIPISKLCPPAIRSSWQFKSMPEGLTYLGIKLTPGLDNIMQVNISPVTQNIHPLLQNWAKMNLSILGRINLVKILIAPKFQYFPQMLPIAVPHNLLKLYNTCVEGFVWAGKKPSFNRSKLYAAKDNGIIMLSLSLRFVCVKIICNQQKIQKLL
;
A
#
# COMPACT_ATOMS: atom_id res chain seq x y z
N PHE A 1 32.93 -36.26 22.54
CA PHE A 1 32.02 -35.26 21.94
C PHE A 1 31.93 -34.05 22.86
N GLY A 2 32.86 -33.09 22.71
CA GLY A 2 32.90 -31.89 23.53
C GLY A 2 31.93 -30.84 23.01
N PHE A 3 30.95 -30.45 23.81
CA PHE A 3 30.15 -29.25 23.58
C PHE A 3 31.09 -28.04 23.61
N ARG A 4 31.29 -27.37 22.47
CA ARG A 4 31.91 -26.04 22.47
C ARG A 4 30.90 -25.06 23.08
N PRO A 5 31.21 -24.36 24.18
CA PRO A 5 30.36 -23.30 24.66
C PRO A 5 30.32 -22.19 23.61
N ILE A 6 29.11 -21.84 23.15
CA ILE A 6 28.90 -20.66 22.30
C ILE A 6 29.20 -19.45 23.19
N PHE A 7 30.37 -18.84 23.01
CA PHE A 7 30.68 -17.56 23.64
C PHE A 7 29.67 -16.51 23.16
N ARG A 8 28.74 -16.11 24.03
CA ARG A 8 27.88 -14.95 23.79
C ARG A 8 28.69 -13.70 24.12
N GLN A 9 29.32 -13.12 23.10
CA GLN A 9 29.96 -11.82 23.25
C GLN A 9 28.89 -10.73 23.07
N TRP A 10 28.68 -9.94 24.12
CA TRP A 10 27.73 -8.83 24.09
C TRP A 10 28.35 -7.67 23.31
N ILE A 11 27.76 -7.33 22.17
CA ILE A 11 28.13 -6.13 21.42
C ILE A 11 27.26 -5.00 21.96
N GLN A 12 27.89 -3.96 22.51
CA GLN A 12 27.17 -2.76 22.92
C GLN A 12 26.76 -1.95 21.69
N MET A 13 25.46 -1.72 21.54
CA MET A 13 24.96 -0.78 20.54
C MET A 13 24.99 0.63 21.11
N VAL A 14 25.82 1.48 20.52
CA VAL A 14 25.95 2.89 20.91
C VAL A 14 24.92 3.78 20.20
N ARG A 15 24.44 3.36 19.02
CA ARG A 15 23.44 4.10 18.23
C ARG A 15 22.38 3.17 17.65
N GLY A 16 21.17 3.70 17.52
CA GLY A 16 20.03 3.01 16.92
C GLY A 16 19.18 2.24 17.92
N THR A 17 18.03 1.78 17.45
CA THR A 17 17.06 1.02 18.24
C THR A 17 16.95 -0.41 17.71
N ARG A 18 16.66 -1.38 18.58
CA ARG A 18 16.53 -2.79 18.18
C ARG A 18 15.35 -2.98 17.21
N GLN A 19 15.61 -3.63 16.08
CA GLN A 19 14.55 -4.07 15.17
C GLN A 19 13.70 -5.16 15.83
N GLY A 20 12.38 -5.04 15.72
CA GLY A 20 11.42 -5.96 16.36
C GLY A 20 11.06 -5.61 17.80
N SER A 21 11.65 -4.56 18.40
CA SER A 21 11.14 -4.02 19.67
C SER A 21 9.88 -3.18 19.42
N PRO A 22 8.82 -3.35 20.23
CA PRO A 22 7.57 -2.60 20.06
C PRO A 22 7.71 -1.10 20.33
N LEU A 23 8.73 -0.69 21.08
CA LEU A 23 8.96 0.72 21.43
C LEU A 23 9.79 1.48 20.37
N SER A 24 10.61 0.76 19.61
CA SER A 24 11.50 1.36 18.61
C SER A 24 10.79 2.27 17.59
N PRO A 25 9.60 1.93 17.05
CA PRO A 25 8.90 2.80 16.11
C PRO A 25 8.47 4.14 16.73
N LEU A 26 8.04 4.13 17.99
CA LEU A 26 7.61 5.35 18.69
C LEU A 26 8.80 6.27 18.94
N ILE A 27 9.91 5.71 19.43
CA ILE A 27 11.16 6.46 19.61
C ILE A 27 11.61 7.07 18.28
N PHE A 28 11.60 6.27 17.21
CA PHE A 28 11.95 6.77 15.88
C PHE A 28 11.06 7.94 15.42
N ALA A 29 9.75 7.86 15.65
CA ALA A 29 8.84 8.96 15.32
C ALA A 29 9.14 10.24 16.11
N LEU A 30 9.40 10.13 17.42
CA LEU A 30 9.78 11.27 18.27
C LEU A 30 11.10 11.91 17.83
N PHE A 31 12.09 11.10 17.44
CA PHE A 31 13.37 11.62 16.94
C PHE A 31 13.25 12.33 15.57
N LEU A 32 12.26 11.96 14.75
CA LEU A 32 11.99 12.63 13.47
C LEU A 32 11.10 13.87 13.60
N GLU A 33 10.43 14.06 14.72
CA GLU A 33 9.50 15.17 14.93
C GLU A 33 10.14 16.55 14.72
N PRO A 34 11.36 16.86 15.22
CA PRO A 34 12.00 18.15 14.95
C PRO A 34 12.24 18.43 13.47
N LEU A 35 12.56 17.38 12.69
CA LEU A 35 12.70 17.50 11.24
C LEU A 35 11.35 17.82 10.58
N ALA A 36 10.28 17.14 11.01
CA ALA A 36 8.93 17.39 10.50
C ALA A 36 8.47 18.82 10.79
N ILE A 37 8.69 19.33 12.01
CA ILE A 37 8.37 20.70 12.40
C ILE A 37 9.14 21.70 11.53
N ALA A 38 10.46 21.54 11.40
CA ALA A 38 11.30 22.44 10.60
C ALA A 38 10.86 22.52 9.13
N LEU A 39 10.41 21.41 8.56
CA LEU A 39 9.87 21.37 7.20
C LEU A 39 8.52 22.06 7.07
N CYS A 40 7.62 21.87 8.04
CA CYS A 40 6.31 22.54 8.06
C CYS A 40 6.43 24.06 8.22
N GLU A 41 7.32 24.53 9.09
CA GLU A 41 7.56 25.95 9.36
C GLU A 41 8.35 26.65 8.26
N CYS A 42 9.01 25.91 7.37
CA CYS A 42 9.78 26.49 6.28
C CYS A 42 8.87 27.25 5.31
N LYS A 43 9.04 28.58 5.24
CA LYS A 43 8.29 29.48 4.34
C LYS A 43 8.69 29.33 2.87
N GLN A 44 9.89 28.81 2.59
CA GLN A 44 10.35 28.54 1.22
C GLN A 44 9.66 27.32 0.61
N ILE A 45 9.19 26.40 1.45
CA ILE A 45 8.40 25.24 1.05
C ILE A 45 6.93 25.70 0.96
N ARG A 46 6.46 25.89 -0.27
CA ARG A 46 5.04 26.10 -0.56
C ARG A 46 4.35 24.75 -0.76
N GLY A 47 3.21 24.60 -0.11
CA GLY A 47 2.30 23.48 -0.28
C GLY A 47 1.36 23.68 -1.47
N VAL A 48 0.45 22.73 -1.61
CA VAL A 48 -0.63 22.81 -2.61
C VAL A 48 -1.87 23.38 -1.93
N ASP A 49 -2.41 24.46 -2.49
CA ASP A 49 -3.71 24.99 -2.10
C ASP A 49 -4.81 24.18 -2.80
N MET A 50 -5.70 23.58 -2.01
CA MET A 50 -6.81 22.75 -2.47
C MET A 50 -8.15 23.51 -2.43
N GLY A 51 -8.14 24.85 -2.31
CA GLY A 51 -9.33 25.69 -2.40
C GLY A 51 -10.15 25.81 -1.12
N GLN A 52 -9.55 25.50 0.04
CA GLN A 52 -10.19 25.62 1.37
C GLN A 52 -9.39 26.50 2.34
N ASP A 53 -8.56 27.42 1.82
CA ASP A 53 -7.69 28.31 2.62
C ASP A 53 -6.70 27.53 3.53
N GLN A 54 -6.44 26.26 3.18
CA GLN A 54 -5.47 25.39 3.84
C GLN A 54 -4.39 24.98 2.83
N GLU A 55 -3.15 25.36 3.13
CA GLU A 55 -1.98 24.94 2.39
C GLU A 55 -1.53 23.55 2.85
N HIS A 56 -1.61 22.55 1.97
CA HIS A 56 -1.12 21.21 2.27
C HIS A 56 0.35 21.06 1.88
N LYS A 57 1.23 21.13 2.88
CA LYS A 57 2.66 20.82 2.72
C LYS A 57 2.89 19.32 2.88
N THR A 58 2.86 18.59 1.78
CA THR A 58 3.41 17.22 1.73
C THR A 58 4.89 17.25 1.36
N PHE A 59 5.68 16.29 1.86
CA PHE A 59 7.11 16.03 1.53
C PHE A 59 7.43 15.90 0.01
N LEU A 60 6.43 16.10 -0.85
CA LEU A 60 6.45 15.82 -2.28
C LEU A 60 6.81 17.05 -3.16
N TYR A 61 6.90 18.27 -2.61
CA TYR A 61 6.83 19.50 -3.45
C TYR A 61 7.96 20.54 -3.36
N ALA A 62 9.09 20.35 -2.66
CA ALA A 62 10.07 21.44 -2.51
C ALA A 62 11.55 21.04 -2.41
N VAL A 63 12.09 20.45 -3.46
CA VAL A 63 13.44 19.86 -3.46
C VAL A 63 14.60 20.81 -3.03
N PRO A 64 14.69 22.09 -3.43
CA PRO A 64 15.87 22.91 -3.11
C PRO A 64 15.95 23.35 -1.64
N ALA A 65 14.82 23.74 -1.04
CA ALA A 65 14.78 24.23 0.34
C ALA A 65 14.86 23.08 1.37
N ILE A 66 14.52 21.86 0.94
CA ILE A 66 14.58 20.66 1.79
C ILE A 66 16.04 20.27 2.09
N SER A 67 16.96 20.41 1.13
CA SER A 67 18.35 19.97 1.31
C SER A 67 19.03 20.63 2.51
N SER A 68 18.93 21.95 2.67
CA SER A 68 19.57 22.67 3.79
C SER A 68 18.99 22.27 5.16
N ILE A 69 17.69 21.99 5.22
CA ILE A 69 17.02 21.54 6.45
C ILE A 69 17.50 20.12 6.80
N ILE A 70 17.59 19.22 5.81
CA ILE A 70 18.08 17.87 6.07
C ILE A 70 19.56 17.87 6.44
N ASP A 71 20.40 18.69 5.80
CA ASP A 71 21.83 18.78 6.14
C ASP A 71 22.02 19.24 7.59
N SER A 72 21.24 20.23 8.02
CA SER A 72 21.23 20.72 9.41
C SER A 72 20.76 19.63 10.40
N PHE A 73 19.67 18.93 10.07
CA PHE A 73 19.18 17.84 10.89
C PHE A 73 20.14 16.65 10.93
N SER A 74 20.77 16.31 9.81
CA SER A 74 21.81 15.27 9.69
C SER A 74 23.00 15.55 10.58
N ALA A 75 23.47 16.81 10.62
CA ALA A 75 24.57 17.22 11.48
C ALA A 75 24.27 17.02 12.98
N ILE A 76 23.03 17.25 13.41
CA ILE A 76 22.61 17.15 14.81
C ILE A 76 22.28 15.70 15.21
N SER A 77 21.46 15.03 14.39
CA SER A 77 20.93 13.69 14.67
C SER A 77 21.90 12.56 14.34
N GLY A 78 22.84 12.80 13.42
CA GLY A 78 23.68 11.77 12.81
C GLY A 78 22.93 10.89 11.79
N TYR A 79 21.71 11.24 11.38
CA TYR A 79 21.01 10.55 10.29
C TYR A 79 21.55 10.96 8.93
N THR A 80 21.70 10.00 8.03
CA THR A 80 22.16 10.25 6.66
C THR A 80 21.09 9.87 5.64
N ILE A 81 20.92 10.71 4.62
CA ILE A 81 20.04 10.39 3.49
C ILE A 81 20.66 9.29 2.67
N ASN A 82 19.85 8.31 2.27
CA ASN A 82 20.25 7.37 1.24
C ASN A 82 19.90 7.94 -0.15
N TRP A 83 20.86 8.63 -0.77
CA TRP A 83 20.67 9.26 -2.08
C TRP A 83 20.35 8.24 -3.18
N SER A 84 20.88 7.01 -3.10
CA SER A 84 20.58 5.95 -4.07
C SER A 84 19.10 5.52 -4.07
N LYS A 85 18.38 5.74 -2.96
CA LYS A 85 16.95 5.45 -2.80
C LYS A 85 16.07 6.70 -2.90
N SER A 86 16.67 7.89 -3.03
CA SER A 86 15.95 9.16 -3.01
C SER A 86 15.60 9.55 -4.43
N GLU A 87 14.31 9.47 -4.76
CA GLU A 87 13.79 9.67 -6.12
C GLU A 87 12.86 10.90 -6.18
N VAL A 88 12.78 11.53 -7.35
CA VAL A 88 11.91 12.68 -7.61
C VAL A 88 11.13 12.49 -8.90
N ILE A 89 9.82 12.79 -8.89
CA ILE A 89 9.01 12.90 -10.10
C ILE A 89 8.80 14.38 -10.44
N PRO A 90 9.12 14.82 -11.66
CA PRO A 90 8.69 16.12 -12.15
C PRO A 90 7.20 16.09 -12.53
N ILE A 91 6.33 16.62 -11.66
CA ILE A 91 4.89 16.73 -11.94
C ILE A 91 4.62 17.90 -12.92
N SER A 92 5.32 19.02 -12.74
CA SER A 92 5.17 20.19 -13.60
C SER A 92 6.21 20.25 -14.70
N LYS A 93 5.73 20.57 -15.93
CA LYS A 93 6.59 20.90 -17.08
C LYS A 93 7.34 22.22 -16.90
N LEU A 94 6.92 23.07 -15.95
CA LEU A 94 7.45 24.41 -15.73
C LEU A 94 8.82 24.42 -15.04
N CYS A 95 9.26 23.31 -14.42
CA CYS A 95 10.57 23.26 -13.79
C CYS A 95 11.66 23.11 -14.88
N PRO A 96 12.62 24.06 -15.01
CA PRO A 96 13.69 23.96 -16.00
C PRO A 96 14.58 22.74 -15.73
N PRO A 97 15.05 22.03 -16.78
CA PRO A 97 15.99 20.90 -16.64
C PRO A 97 17.25 21.24 -15.84
N ALA A 98 17.76 22.47 -15.96
CA ALA A 98 18.95 22.94 -15.25
C ALA A 98 18.81 22.91 -13.71
N ILE A 99 17.61 23.21 -13.19
CA ILE A 99 17.32 23.14 -11.75
C ILE A 99 17.20 21.68 -11.30
N ARG A 100 16.68 20.80 -12.17
CA ARG A 100 16.59 19.37 -11.88
C ARG A 100 17.97 18.73 -11.81
N SER A 101 18.91 19.14 -12.66
CA SER A 101 20.28 18.59 -12.68
C SER A 101 21.12 19.00 -11.48
N SER A 102 20.77 20.07 -10.75
CA SER A 102 21.47 20.45 -9.52
C SER A 102 21.09 19.60 -8.30
N TRP A 103 20.08 18.76 -8.42
CA TRP A 103 19.57 17.96 -7.30
C TRP A 103 20.31 16.62 -7.19
N GLN A 104 20.55 16.18 -5.95
CA GLN A 104 21.16 14.87 -5.66
C GLN A 104 20.16 13.70 -5.78
N PHE A 105 18.89 13.99 -6.10
CA PHE A 105 17.82 13.01 -6.24
C PHE A 105 17.84 12.37 -7.62
N LYS A 106 17.53 11.07 -7.68
CA LYS A 106 17.35 10.37 -8.94
C LYS A 106 16.04 10.81 -9.60
N SER A 107 16.13 11.42 -10.79
CA SER A 107 14.95 11.83 -11.55
C SER A 107 14.23 10.63 -12.17
N MET A 108 12.93 10.51 -11.87
CA MET A 108 12.06 9.42 -12.32
C MET A 108 10.86 9.99 -13.11
N PRO A 109 11.03 10.33 -14.39
CA PRO A 109 9.97 10.97 -15.19
C PRO A 109 8.77 10.05 -15.45
N GLU A 110 8.96 8.73 -15.45
CA GLU A 110 7.90 7.75 -15.67
C GLU A 110 7.03 7.47 -14.42
N GLY A 111 7.47 7.95 -13.25
CA GLY A 111 6.81 7.69 -11.98
C GLY A 111 7.69 7.03 -10.92
N LEU A 112 7.22 7.06 -9.67
CA LEU A 112 7.89 6.58 -8.46
C LEU A 112 7.00 5.56 -7.77
N THR A 113 7.60 4.64 -7.03
CA THR A 113 6.82 3.65 -6.25
C THR A 113 6.76 4.06 -4.79
N TYR A 114 5.56 4.35 -4.29
CA TYR A 114 5.30 4.69 -2.89
C TYR A 114 4.40 3.64 -2.24
N LEU A 115 4.91 2.98 -1.19
CA LEU A 115 4.20 1.91 -0.45
C LEU A 115 3.64 0.78 -1.34
N GLY A 116 4.26 0.53 -2.51
CA GLY A 116 3.80 -0.47 -3.47
C GLY A 116 2.83 0.06 -4.54
N ILE A 117 2.53 1.36 -4.55
CA ILE A 117 1.76 2.04 -5.58
C ILE A 117 2.72 2.85 -6.46
N LYS A 118 2.73 2.56 -7.76
CA LYS A 118 3.41 3.36 -8.77
C LYS A 118 2.60 4.63 -9.03
N LEU A 119 3.11 5.76 -8.56
CA LEU A 119 2.59 7.09 -8.84
C LEU A 119 3.12 7.55 -10.20
N THR A 120 2.22 7.78 -11.14
CA THR A 120 2.52 8.36 -12.46
C THR A 120 2.34 9.87 -12.43
N PRO A 121 3.03 10.64 -13.29
CA PRO A 121 2.83 12.10 -13.37
C PRO A 121 1.38 12.51 -13.70
N GLY A 122 0.64 11.67 -14.42
CA GLY A 122 -0.78 11.84 -14.71
C GLY A 122 -1.66 10.82 -13.98
N LEU A 123 -2.96 11.13 -13.87
CA LEU A 123 -3.94 10.29 -13.16
C LEU A 123 -4.63 9.24 -14.05
N ASP A 124 -4.65 9.45 -15.37
CA ASP A 124 -5.51 8.66 -16.28
C ASP A 124 -5.24 7.15 -16.23
N ASN A 125 -3.96 6.76 -16.12
CA ASN A 125 -3.53 5.36 -16.19
C ASN A 125 -3.09 4.78 -14.84
N ILE A 126 -3.15 5.55 -13.76
CA ILE A 126 -2.58 5.14 -12.47
C ILE A 126 -3.23 3.86 -11.93
N MET A 127 -4.55 3.69 -12.11
CA MET A 127 -5.25 2.47 -11.71
C MET A 127 -4.77 1.26 -12.50
N GLN A 128 -4.71 1.37 -13.83
CA GLN A 128 -4.33 0.25 -14.70
C GLN A 128 -2.91 -0.22 -14.42
N VAL A 129 -1.97 0.72 -14.29
CA VAL A 129 -0.55 0.45 -14.01
C VAL A 129 -0.39 -0.33 -12.71
N ASN A 130 -1.15 0.02 -11.67
CA ASN A 130 -1.03 -0.59 -10.36
C ASN A 130 -1.77 -1.92 -10.22
N ILE A 131 -2.91 -2.06 -10.86
CA ILE A 131 -3.79 -3.22 -10.67
C ILE A 131 -3.51 -4.36 -11.65
N SER A 132 -3.02 -4.05 -12.85
CA SER A 132 -2.65 -5.04 -13.87
C SER A 132 -1.73 -6.14 -13.30
N PRO A 133 -0.59 -5.81 -12.65
CA PRO A 133 0.28 -6.84 -12.08
C PRO A 133 -0.42 -7.67 -11.01
N VAL A 134 -1.34 -7.08 -10.24
CA VAL A 134 -2.11 -7.82 -9.23
C VAL A 134 -3.07 -8.81 -9.89
N THR A 135 -3.80 -8.39 -10.92
CA THR A 135 -4.70 -9.29 -11.67
C THR A 135 -3.95 -10.43 -12.36
N GLN A 136 -2.77 -10.16 -12.93
CA GLN A 136 -1.92 -11.17 -13.55
C GLN A 136 -1.41 -12.20 -12.54
N ASN A 137 -1.15 -11.78 -11.31
CA ASN A 137 -0.69 -12.68 -10.24
C ASN A 137 -1.82 -13.45 -9.54
N ILE A 138 -3.05 -12.94 -9.54
CA ILE A 138 -4.19 -13.61 -8.88
C ILE A 138 -4.49 -14.97 -9.53
N HIS A 139 -4.55 -15.03 -10.86
CA HIS A 139 -4.91 -16.26 -11.57
C HIS A 139 -3.97 -17.45 -11.28
N PRO A 140 -2.64 -17.35 -11.47
CA PRO A 140 -1.73 -18.48 -11.19
C PRO A 140 -1.71 -18.86 -9.72
N LEU A 141 -1.87 -17.88 -8.82
CA LEU A 141 -1.92 -18.11 -7.39
C LEU A 141 -3.20 -18.89 -6.99
N LEU A 142 -4.36 -18.54 -7.55
CA LEU A 142 -5.60 -19.30 -7.35
C LEU A 142 -5.51 -20.70 -7.97
N GLN A 143 -4.88 -20.86 -9.14
CA GLN A 143 -4.66 -22.17 -9.75
C GLN A 143 -3.77 -23.07 -8.89
N ASN A 144 -2.73 -22.51 -8.28
CA ASN A 144 -1.88 -23.26 -7.36
C ASN A 144 -2.62 -23.71 -6.10
N TRP A 145 -3.47 -22.84 -5.53
CA TRP A 145 -4.32 -23.24 -4.40
C TRP A 145 -5.45 -24.18 -4.81
N ALA A 146 -5.90 -24.17 -6.06
CA ALA A 146 -6.93 -25.09 -6.54
C ALA A 146 -6.45 -26.55 -6.53
N LYS A 147 -5.12 -26.77 -6.57
CA LYS A 147 -4.49 -28.09 -6.40
C LYS A 147 -4.62 -28.62 -4.96
N MET A 148 -4.88 -27.74 -3.99
CA MET A 148 -5.12 -28.15 -2.60
C MET A 148 -6.56 -28.63 -2.45
N ASN A 149 -6.75 -29.77 -1.78
CA ASN A 149 -8.08 -30.32 -1.49
C ASN A 149 -8.78 -29.55 -0.36
N LEU A 150 -9.16 -28.30 -0.65
CA LEU A 150 -9.82 -27.41 0.29
C LEU A 150 -11.34 -27.51 0.20
N SER A 151 -11.99 -27.50 1.36
CA SER A 151 -13.44 -27.30 1.47
C SER A 151 -13.85 -25.93 0.92
N ILE A 152 -15.12 -25.78 0.55
CA ILE A 152 -15.63 -24.49 0.06
C ILE A 152 -15.40 -23.35 1.08
N LEU A 153 -15.58 -23.63 2.36
CA LEU A 153 -15.32 -22.65 3.43
C LEU A 153 -13.83 -22.29 3.52
N GLY A 154 -12.94 -23.27 3.36
CA GLY A 154 -11.49 -23.04 3.30
C GLY A 154 -11.10 -22.14 2.14
N ARG A 155 -11.68 -22.36 0.96
CA ARG A 155 -11.45 -21.52 -0.24
C ARG A 155 -11.95 -20.08 -0.02
N ILE A 156 -13.14 -19.91 0.56
CA ILE A 156 -13.68 -18.57 0.89
C ILE A 156 -12.76 -17.86 1.89
N ASN A 157 -12.29 -18.55 2.93
CA ASN A 157 -11.36 -18.00 3.91
C ASN A 157 -10.03 -17.57 3.30
N LEU A 158 -9.44 -18.37 2.40
CA LEU A 158 -8.21 -18.00 1.72
C LEU A 158 -8.38 -16.73 0.88
N VAL A 159 -9.47 -16.64 0.12
CA VAL A 159 -9.77 -15.45 -0.67
C VAL A 159 -9.92 -14.23 0.26
N LYS A 160 -10.65 -14.37 1.37
CA LYS A 160 -10.87 -13.31 2.36
C LYS A 160 -9.57 -12.78 2.95
N ILE A 161 -8.66 -13.66 3.35
CA ILE A 161 -7.46 -13.29 4.10
C ILE A 161 -6.36 -12.81 3.16
N LEU A 162 -6.24 -13.38 1.95
CA LEU A 162 -5.06 -13.17 1.10
C LEU A 162 -5.35 -12.38 -0.18
N ILE A 163 -6.52 -12.54 -0.79
CA ILE A 163 -6.86 -11.93 -2.08
C ILE A 163 -7.59 -10.61 -1.90
N ALA A 164 -8.60 -10.58 -1.03
CA ALA A 164 -9.42 -9.40 -0.80
C ALA A 164 -8.59 -8.18 -0.32
N PRO A 165 -7.64 -8.29 0.63
CA PRO A 165 -6.86 -7.15 1.09
C PRO A 165 -5.97 -6.56 -0.01
N LYS A 166 -5.37 -7.43 -0.85
CA LYS A 166 -4.55 -6.98 -1.99
C LYS A 166 -5.34 -6.15 -2.99
N PHE A 167 -6.59 -6.53 -3.23
CA PHE A 167 -7.46 -5.77 -4.12
C PHE A 167 -7.95 -4.47 -3.45
N GLN A 168 -8.35 -4.55 -2.18
CA GLN A 168 -8.93 -3.44 -1.42
C GLN A 168 -7.92 -2.33 -1.12
N TYR A 169 -6.64 -2.66 -1.07
CA TYR A 169 -5.56 -1.70 -0.83
C TYR A 169 -5.56 -0.53 -1.83
N PHE A 170 -5.76 -0.78 -3.12
CA PHE A 170 -5.70 0.27 -4.15
C PHE A 170 -6.79 1.34 -4.03
N PRO A 171 -8.10 1.01 -3.98
CA PRO A 171 -9.14 2.03 -3.82
C PRO A 171 -9.14 2.71 -2.44
N GLN A 172 -8.43 2.15 -1.45
CA GLN A 172 -8.21 2.84 -0.17
C GLN A 172 -7.11 3.89 -0.25
N MET A 173 -6.10 3.66 -1.09
CA MET A 173 -4.95 4.55 -1.24
C MET A 173 -5.09 5.55 -2.38
N LEU A 174 -5.87 5.24 -3.41
CA LEU A 174 -6.11 6.10 -4.58
C LEU A 174 -7.56 6.60 -4.58
N PRO A 175 -7.80 7.91 -4.75
CA PRO A 175 -9.16 8.47 -4.79
C PRO A 175 -9.81 8.25 -6.17
N ILE A 176 -9.81 7.02 -6.67
CA ILE A 176 -10.24 6.67 -8.04
C ILE A 176 -11.26 5.54 -8.00
N ALA A 177 -12.30 5.66 -8.81
CA ALA A 177 -13.30 4.62 -8.97
C ALA A 177 -12.71 3.37 -9.64
N VAL A 178 -13.03 2.18 -9.12
CA VAL A 178 -12.57 0.93 -9.70
C VAL A 178 -13.36 0.63 -10.99
N PRO A 179 -12.68 0.37 -12.12
CA PRO A 179 -13.36 0.05 -13.38
C PRO A 179 -14.22 -1.22 -13.29
N HIS A 180 -15.43 -1.18 -13.85
CA HIS A 180 -16.37 -2.31 -13.81
C HIS A 180 -15.81 -3.59 -14.44
N ASN A 181 -15.06 -3.48 -15.55
CA ASN A 181 -14.46 -4.64 -16.23
C ASN A 181 -13.50 -5.40 -15.31
N LEU A 182 -12.78 -4.66 -14.48
CA LEU A 182 -11.83 -5.23 -13.56
C LEU A 182 -12.53 -5.95 -12.40
N LEU A 183 -13.62 -5.36 -11.89
CA LEU A 183 -14.48 -6.03 -10.90
C LEU A 183 -15.06 -7.34 -11.46
N LYS A 184 -15.49 -7.33 -12.73
CA LYS A 184 -16.00 -8.53 -13.39
C LYS A 184 -14.93 -9.61 -13.48
N LEU A 185 -13.72 -9.27 -13.92
CA LEU A 185 -12.60 -10.21 -14.00
C LEU A 185 -12.26 -10.81 -12.64
N TYR A 186 -12.14 -9.96 -11.61
CA TYR A 186 -11.92 -10.39 -10.23
C TYR A 186 -12.98 -11.38 -9.76
N ASN A 187 -14.27 -11.05 -9.95
CA ASN A 187 -15.37 -11.90 -9.52
C ASN A 187 -15.35 -13.25 -10.25
N THR A 188 -15.09 -13.27 -11.56
CA THR A 188 -14.99 -14.51 -12.35
C THR A 188 -13.87 -15.41 -11.84
N CYS A 189 -12.68 -14.88 -11.59
CA CYS A 189 -11.55 -15.67 -11.09
C CYS A 189 -11.83 -16.26 -9.70
N VAL A 190 -12.39 -15.46 -8.80
CA VAL A 190 -12.69 -15.91 -7.44
C VAL A 190 -13.82 -16.93 -7.43
N GLU A 191 -14.89 -16.72 -8.21
CA GLU A 191 -15.98 -17.68 -8.32
C GLU A 191 -15.49 -19.02 -8.89
N GLY A 192 -14.65 -18.99 -9.94
CA GLY A 192 -14.04 -20.19 -10.49
C GLY A 192 -13.24 -20.98 -9.44
N PHE A 193 -12.48 -20.29 -8.59
CA PHE A 193 -11.73 -20.92 -7.50
C PHE A 193 -12.64 -21.49 -6.40
N VAL A 194 -13.56 -20.68 -5.87
CA VAL A 194 -14.44 -21.05 -4.75
C VAL A 194 -15.29 -22.27 -5.10
N TRP A 195 -15.81 -22.33 -6.32
CA TRP A 195 -16.68 -23.42 -6.77
C TRP A 195 -15.94 -24.57 -7.47
N ALA A 196 -14.61 -24.53 -7.54
CA ALA A 196 -13.83 -25.54 -8.25
C ALA A 196 -14.25 -25.71 -9.74
N GLY A 197 -14.64 -24.61 -10.39
CA GLY A 197 -15.19 -24.63 -11.75
C GLY A 197 -16.62 -25.21 -11.87
N LYS A 198 -17.24 -25.62 -10.77
CA LYS A 198 -18.64 -26.09 -10.75
C LYS A 198 -19.61 -24.91 -10.70
N LYS A 199 -20.86 -25.16 -11.09
CA LYS A 199 -21.94 -24.17 -10.93
C LYS A 199 -22.17 -23.92 -9.43
N PRO A 200 -22.40 -22.67 -8.99
CA PRO A 200 -22.73 -22.38 -7.60
C PRO A 200 -23.93 -23.19 -7.13
N SER A 201 -23.78 -23.94 -6.04
CA SER A 201 -24.85 -24.79 -5.50
C SER A 201 -26.00 -24.00 -4.87
N PHE A 202 -25.74 -22.74 -4.48
CA PHE A 202 -26.73 -21.89 -3.82
C PHE A 202 -27.11 -20.67 -4.67
N ASN A 203 -28.34 -20.19 -4.49
CA ASN A 203 -28.79 -18.98 -5.14
C ASN A 203 -27.93 -17.79 -4.70
N ARG A 204 -27.38 -17.09 -5.69
CA ARG A 204 -26.57 -15.87 -5.56
C ARG A 204 -27.20 -14.84 -4.61
N SER A 205 -28.50 -14.62 -4.71
CA SER A 205 -29.23 -13.68 -3.84
C SER A 205 -29.21 -14.06 -2.36
N LYS A 206 -29.10 -15.35 -2.03
CA LYS A 206 -29.00 -15.85 -0.64
C LYS A 206 -27.56 -15.80 -0.11
N LEU A 207 -26.57 -16.00 -0.99
CA LEU A 207 -25.15 -15.91 -0.66
C LEU A 207 -24.71 -14.46 -0.42
N TYR A 208 -25.25 -13.53 -1.19
CA TYR A 208 -24.87 -12.13 -1.11
C TYR A 208 -25.63 -11.39 0.00
N ALA A 209 -24.93 -10.85 1.00
CA ALA A 209 -25.53 -9.99 2.02
C ALA A 209 -26.23 -8.74 1.43
N ALA A 210 -27.32 -8.33 2.06
CA ALA A 210 -27.99 -7.05 1.78
C ALA A 210 -27.03 -5.88 2.08
N LYS A 211 -27.21 -4.77 1.38
CA LYS A 211 -26.30 -3.61 1.38
C LYS A 211 -26.11 -2.99 2.78
N ASP A 212 -27.07 -3.21 3.67
CA ASP A 212 -27.25 -2.40 4.88
C ASP A 212 -26.69 -3.05 6.16
N ASN A 213 -26.29 -4.33 6.12
CA ASN A 213 -25.86 -5.09 7.31
C ASN A 213 -24.36 -5.48 7.30
N GLY A 214 -23.53 -4.80 6.51
CA GLY A 214 -22.09 -5.05 6.46
C GLY A 214 -21.32 -4.31 7.55
N ILE A 215 -20.59 -5.06 8.39
CA ILE A 215 -19.56 -4.51 9.29
C ILE A 215 -18.64 -3.57 8.48
N ILE A 216 -18.33 -2.42 9.07
CA ILE A 216 -17.68 -1.18 8.59
C ILE A 216 -16.40 -1.32 7.72
N MET A 217 -15.94 -2.51 7.40
CA MET A 217 -14.78 -2.72 6.52
C MET A 217 -15.21 -2.85 5.05
N LEU A 218 -15.62 -1.78 4.39
CA LEU A 218 -15.51 -1.57 2.94
C LEU A 218 -16.22 -0.26 2.60
N SER A 219 -15.49 0.72 2.09
CA SER A 219 -16.08 1.98 1.62
C SER A 219 -17.16 1.68 0.56
N LEU A 220 -18.26 2.42 0.69
CA LEU A 220 -19.60 2.25 0.10
C LEU A 220 -19.69 2.09 -1.44
N SER A 221 -18.59 2.07 -2.19
CA SER A 221 -18.60 2.13 -3.65
C SER A 221 -18.24 0.82 -4.36
N LEU A 222 -17.76 -0.20 -3.65
CA LEU A 222 -17.30 -1.42 -4.29
C LEU A 222 -18.31 -2.57 -4.17
N ARG A 223 -19.05 -2.81 -5.27
CA ARG A 223 -19.92 -3.98 -5.44
C ARG A 223 -19.10 -5.25 -5.64
N PHE A 224 -18.33 -5.67 -4.65
CA PHE A 224 -17.66 -6.97 -4.70
C PHE A 224 -18.66 -8.07 -4.40
N VAL A 225 -18.97 -8.83 -5.44
CA VAL A 225 -19.81 -10.03 -5.37
C VAL A 225 -19.22 -11.05 -4.39
N CYS A 226 -17.89 -11.17 -4.32
CA CYS A 226 -17.22 -12.08 -3.38
C CYS A 226 -17.18 -11.58 -1.93
N VAL A 227 -17.08 -10.28 -1.67
CA VAL A 227 -17.15 -9.73 -0.29
C VAL A 227 -18.46 -10.15 0.38
N LYS A 228 -19.55 -10.16 -0.40
CA LYS A 228 -20.85 -10.57 0.11
C LYS A 228 -20.94 -12.07 0.43
N ILE A 229 -20.29 -12.95 -0.35
CA ILE A 229 -20.12 -14.39 -0.01
C ILE A 229 -19.25 -14.55 1.24
N ILE A 230 -18.19 -13.76 1.33
CA ILE A 230 -17.19 -13.77 2.40
C ILE A 230 -17.76 -13.30 3.76
N CYS A 231 -18.69 -12.35 3.75
CA CYS A 231 -19.37 -11.87 4.96
C CYS A 231 -20.44 -12.85 5.48
N ASN A 232 -20.98 -13.71 4.64
CA ASN A 232 -22.12 -14.56 4.97
C ASN A 232 -21.74 -15.99 5.39
N GLN A 233 -20.50 -16.19 5.87
CA GLN A 233 -19.97 -17.51 6.25
C GLN A 233 -20.85 -18.25 7.25
N GLN A 234 -21.44 -17.54 8.22
CA GLN A 234 -22.38 -18.15 9.19
C GLN A 234 -23.65 -18.68 8.52
N LYS A 235 -24.15 -18.01 7.47
CA LYS A 235 -25.30 -18.47 6.69
C LYS A 235 -24.92 -19.65 5.79
N ILE A 236 -23.71 -19.64 5.24
CA ILE A 236 -23.18 -20.75 4.42
C ILE A 236 -22.96 -22.00 5.29
N GLN A 237 -22.45 -21.85 6.51
CA GLN A 237 -22.33 -22.94 7.48
C GLN A 237 -23.68 -23.52 7.92
N LYS A 238 -24.76 -22.73 7.92
CA LYS A 238 -26.13 -23.22 8.19
C LYS A 238 -26.79 -23.90 6.99
N LEU A 239 -26.21 -23.77 5.79
CA LEU A 239 -26.74 -24.30 4.53
C LEU A 239 -25.97 -25.51 4.01
N LEU A 240 -24.80 -25.81 4.61
CA LEU A 240 -23.94 -26.98 4.36
C LEU A 240 -24.10 -27.97 5.51
#